data_AF-A0A0D9WQT5-F1
#
_entry.id   AF-A0A0D9WQT5-F1
#
_cell.length_a   1.000
_cell.length_b   1.000
_cell.length_c   1.000
_cell.angle_alpha   90.00
_cell.angle_beta   90.00
_cell.angle_gamma   90.00
#
_symmetry.space_group_name_H-M   'P 1'
#
loop_
_entity.id
_entity.type
_entity.pdbx_description
1 polymer ?
#
loop_
_entity_poly.entity_id
_entity_poly.type
_entity_poly.pdbx_seq_one_letter_code
_entity_poly.pdbx_strand_id
1 'polypeptide(L)'
;MAKRKNSEQNFKHSLGELIKAKDSTKKKLAHAITLNVKSHEQANYYKDKLETLSKKHEDEGQDGGSQGMNAELCQAAEPILNNIHAATAESNTSSLQSVIEHLQSAPTRLKKIILESASVACGQTLAVIKSLYPKLDLEPITSGYAEGTTDEKALELLDQVDGMAQVMAKDALYPEEEDNV
;
A
#
# COMPACT_ATOMS: atom_id res chain seq x y z
N MET A 1 -35.56 52.99 -47.26
CA MET A 1 -34.53 51.94 -47.47
C MET A 1 -33.59 51.72 -46.27
N ALA A 2 -33.42 52.66 -45.34
CA ALA A 2 -32.46 52.54 -44.22
C ALA A 2 -32.77 51.43 -43.19
N LYS A 3 -34.05 51.14 -42.90
CA LYS A 3 -34.44 50.10 -41.91
C LYS A 3 -34.00 48.67 -42.28
N ARG A 4 -34.01 48.30 -43.58
CA ARG A 4 -33.61 46.96 -44.05
C ARG A 4 -32.10 46.70 -43.92
N LYS A 5 -31.27 47.72 -44.15
CA LYS A 5 -29.80 47.58 -44.04
C LYS A 5 -29.34 47.37 -42.60
N ASN A 6 -30.00 48.03 -41.64
CA ASN A 6 -29.67 47.90 -40.21
C ASN A 6 -30.04 46.50 -39.66
N SER A 7 -31.17 45.93 -40.07
CA SER A 7 -31.56 44.57 -39.65
C SER A 7 -30.62 43.49 -40.19
N GLU A 8 -30.11 43.64 -41.42
CA GLU A 8 -29.21 42.65 -42.03
C GLU A 8 -27.82 42.66 -41.37
N GLN A 9 -27.34 43.84 -40.98
CA GLN A 9 -26.07 44.00 -40.28
C GLN A 9 -26.12 43.44 -38.85
N ASN A 10 -27.24 43.64 -38.14
CA ASN A 10 -27.47 43.03 -36.83
C ASN A 10 -27.55 41.51 -36.90
N PHE A 11 -28.18 40.96 -37.95
CA PHE A 11 -28.23 39.51 -38.16
C PHE A 11 -26.84 38.92 -38.40
N LYS A 12 -26.01 39.55 -39.25
CA LYS A 12 -24.63 39.09 -39.50
C LYS A 12 -23.75 39.16 -38.25
N HIS A 13 -23.90 40.20 -37.42
CA HIS A 13 -23.19 40.29 -36.14
C HIS A 13 -23.61 39.17 -35.17
N SER A 14 -24.92 38.94 -35.02
CA SER A 14 -25.45 37.88 -34.15
C SER A 14 -25.01 36.48 -34.59
N LEU A 15 -24.99 36.23 -35.91
CA LEU A 15 -24.48 34.99 -36.49
C LEU A 15 -22.97 34.80 -36.20
N GLY A 16 -22.18 35.88 -36.31
CA GLY A 16 -20.75 35.86 -36.00
C GLY A 16 -20.45 35.52 -34.54
N GLU A 17 -21.21 36.10 -33.61
CA GLU A 17 -21.09 35.80 -32.18
C GLU A 17 -21.50 34.35 -31.85
N LEU A 18 -22.55 33.83 -32.51
CA LEU A 18 -22.98 32.44 -32.34
C LEU A 18 -21.91 31.44 -32.81
N ILE A 19 -21.22 31.73 -33.92
CA ILE A 19 -20.13 30.89 -34.43
C ILE A 19 -18.97 30.86 -33.45
N LYS A 20 -18.53 32.01 -32.92
CA LYS A 20 -17.45 32.09 -31.92
C LYS A 20 -17.82 31.34 -30.64
N ALA A 21 -19.06 31.47 -30.17
CA ALA A 21 -19.55 30.78 -28.98
C ALA A 21 -19.54 29.25 -29.16
N LYS A 22 -19.94 28.78 -30.35
CA LYS A 22 -19.89 27.36 -30.72
C LYS A 22 -18.46 26.82 -30.74
N ASP A 23 -17.53 27.55 -31.36
CA ASP A 23 -16.13 27.13 -31.44
C ASP A 23 -15.45 27.10 -30.06
N SER A 24 -15.75 28.08 -29.21
CA SER A 24 -15.29 28.10 -27.81
C SER A 24 -15.82 26.90 -27.02
N THR A 25 -17.11 26.57 -27.17
CA THR A 25 -17.73 25.42 -26.49
C THR A 25 -17.13 24.09 -26.99
N LYS A 26 -16.89 23.95 -28.30
CA LYS A 26 -16.24 22.77 -28.88
C LYS A 26 -14.83 22.57 -28.33
N LYS A 27 -14.06 23.65 -28.18
CA LYS A 27 -12.70 23.60 -27.58
C LYS A 27 -12.74 23.18 -26.12
N LYS A 28 -13.69 23.71 -25.33
CA LYS A 28 -13.88 23.32 -23.92
C LYS A 28 -14.25 21.84 -23.79
N LEU A 29 -15.15 21.35 -24.64
CA LEU A 29 -15.55 19.95 -24.65
C LEU A 29 -14.38 19.01 -25.01
N ALA A 30 -13.60 19.36 -26.05
CA ALA A 30 -12.42 18.58 -26.44
C ALA A 30 -11.37 18.50 -25.32
N HIS A 31 -11.17 19.61 -24.59
CA HIS A 31 -10.26 19.65 -23.45
C HIS A 31 -10.75 18.77 -22.30
N ALA A 32 -12.04 18.83 -21.96
CA ALA A 32 -12.64 17.99 -20.93
C ALA A 32 -12.55 16.49 -21.26
N ILE A 33 -12.80 16.12 -22.52
CA ILE A 33 -12.65 14.73 -22.99
C ILE A 33 -11.19 14.27 -22.83
N THR A 34 -10.23 15.11 -23.21
CA THR A 34 -8.79 14.78 -23.09
C THR A 34 -8.38 14.54 -21.64
N LEU A 35 -8.87 15.38 -20.70
CA LEU A 35 -8.60 15.20 -19.27
C LEU A 35 -9.20 13.91 -18.72
N ASN A 36 -10.43 13.58 -19.11
CA ASN A 36 -11.09 12.35 -18.68
C ASN A 36 -10.40 11.09 -19.23
N VAL A 37 -9.96 11.10 -20.49
CA VAL A 37 -9.22 9.98 -21.09
C VAL A 37 -7.90 9.75 -20.34
N LYS A 38 -7.13 10.81 -20.05
CA LYS A 38 -5.88 10.70 -19.28
C LYS A 38 -6.11 10.19 -17.85
N SER A 39 -7.17 10.65 -17.19
CA SER A 39 -7.56 10.17 -15.86
C SER A 39 -7.90 8.67 -15.89
N HIS A 40 -8.63 8.24 -16.92
CA HIS A 40 -8.99 6.84 -17.10
C HIS A 40 -7.79 5.95 -17.41
N GLU A 41 -6.85 6.41 -18.24
CA GLU A 41 -5.58 5.72 -18.51
C GLU A 41 -4.74 5.57 -17.23
N GLN A 42 -4.65 6.62 -16.41
CA GLN A 42 -3.93 6.57 -15.14
C GLN A 42 -4.60 5.61 -14.15
N ALA A 43 -5.94 5.61 -14.06
CA ALA A 43 -6.67 4.65 -13.23
C ALA A 43 -6.44 3.20 -13.67
N ASN A 44 -6.42 2.94 -14.99
CA ASN A 44 -6.13 1.62 -15.53
C ASN A 44 -4.69 1.18 -15.25
N TYR A 45 -3.71 2.09 -15.32
CA TYR A 45 -2.33 1.81 -14.93
C TYR A 45 -2.21 1.37 -13.46
N TYR A 46 -2.90 2.06 -12.55
CA TYR A 46 -2.90 1.65 -11.14
C TYR A 46 -3.63 0.33 -10.91
N LYS A 47 -4.73 0.09 -11.62
CA LYS A 47 -5.46 -1.19 -11.56
C LYS A 47 -4.57 -2.36 -12.00
N ASP A 48 -3.89 -2.24 -13.14
CA ASP A 48 -3.03 -3.28 -13.70
C ASP A 48 -1.82 -3.58 -12.78
N LYS A 49 -1.24 -2.53 -12.18
CA LYS A 49 -0.18 -2.68 -11.19
C LYS A 49 -0.65 -3.39 -9.91
N LEU A 50 -1.88 -3.14 -9.47
CA LEU A 50 -2.49 -3.77 -8.29
C LEU A 50 -2.83 -5.24 -8.57
N GLU A 51 -3.32 -5.53 -9.77
CA GLU A 51 -3.59 -6.90 -10.25
C GLU A 51 -2.30 -7.71 -10.40
N THR A 52 -1.22 -7.09 -10.90
CA THR A 52 0.11 -7.70 -10.96
C THR A 52 0.66 -8.03 -9.58
N LEU A 53 0.45 -7.16 -8.59
CA LEU A 53 0.85 -7.40 -7.20
C LEU A 53 0.01 -8.49 -6.53
N SER A 54 -1.30 -8.53 -6.79
CA SER A 54 -2.19 -9.56 -6.28
C SER A 54 -1.82 -10.95 -6.82
N LYS A 55 -1.50 -11.04 -8.11
CA LYS A 55 -1.14 -12.31 -8.76
C LYS A 55 0.20 -12.87 -8.30
N LYS A 56 1.18 -12.00 -8.01
CA LYS A 56 2.45 -12.43 -7.39
C LYS A 56 2.24 -13.04 -6.01
N HIS A 57 1.25 -12.57 -5.26
CA HIS A 57 0.92 -13.11 -3.94
C HIS A 57 0.21 -14.47 -4.00
N GLU A 58 -0.43 -14.82 -5.13
CA GLU A 58 -1.02 -16.14 -5.36
C GLU A 58 0.02 -17.16 -5.85
N ASP A 59 0.99 -16.73 -6.68
CA ASP A 59 2.03 -17.61 -7.21
C ASP A 59 3.19 -17.87 -6.22
N GLU A 60 3.38 -17.04 -5.18
CA GLU A 60 4.43 -17.21 -4.14
C GLU A 60 3.93 -17.87 -2.83
N GLY A 61 2.74 -18.52 -2.81
CA GLY A 61 2.22 -19.05 -1.54
C GLY A 61 1.07 -20.04 -1.65
N GLN A 62 1.19 -21.08 -2.48
CA GLN A 62 0.55 -22.38 -2.19
C GLN A 62 1.53 -23.23 -1.38
N ASP A 63 1.76 -22.84 -0.13
CA ASP A 63 2.11 -23.80 0.90
C ASP A 63 1.24 -23.50 2.12
N GLY A 64 0.43 -24.48 2.48
CA GLY A 64 -0.59 -24.35 3.52
C GLY A 64 0.09 -24.25 4.87
N GLY A 65 0.07 -23.08 5.48
CA GLY A 65 0.65 -22.90 6.81
C GLY A 65 0.78 -21.45 7.23
N SER A 66 -0.28 -20.64 7.03
CA SER A 66 -0.31 -19.24 7.49
C SER A 66 -1.54 -19.03 8.36
N GLN A 67 -1.49 -19.46 9.62
CA GLN A 67 -2.67 -19.38 10.49
C GLN A 67 -2.50 -18.49 11.73
N GLY A 68 -1.32 -17.97 12.03
CA GLY A 68 -1.09 -17.10 13.20
C GLY A 68 -0.97 -15.61 12.88
N MET A 69 0.19 -15.19 12.39
CA MET A 69 0.62 -13.78 12.44
C MET A 69 0.31 -13.00 11.15
N ASN A 70 0.44 -13.65 9.98
CA ASN A 70 -0.13 -13.10 8.73
C ASN A 70 -1.65 -12.99 8.83
N ALA A 71 -2.31 -13.90 9.54
CA ALA A 71 -3.74 -13.84 9.78
C ALA A 71 -4.13 -12.60 10.60
N GLU A 72 -3.36 -12.22 11.63
CA GLU A 72 -3.60 -10.98 12.40
C GLU A 72 -3.37 -9.72 11.57
N LEU A 73 -2.37 -9.71 10.68
CA LEU A 73 -2.10 -8.59 9.78
C LEU A 73 -3.20 -8.45 8.72
N CYS A 74 -3.63 -9.56 8.13
CA CYS A 74 -4.78 -9.64 7.22
C CYS A 74 -6.08 -9.21 7.92
N GLN A 75 -6.35 -9.73 9.13
CA GLN A 75 -7.51 -9.35 9.94
C GLN A 75 -7.47 -7.87 10.35
N ALA A 76 -6.28 -7.31 10.54
CA ALA A 76 -6.13 -5.88 10.81
C ALA A 76 -6.42 -5.01 9.57
N ALA A 77 -6.15 -5.53 8.38
CA ALA A 77 -6.38 -4.87 7.09
C ALA A 77 -7.82 -5.01 6.57
N GLU A 78 -8.52 -6.09 6.88
CA GLU A 78 -9.92 -6.36 6.49
C GLU A 78 -10.89 -5.20 6.73
N PRO A 79 -10.99 -4.59 7.93
CA PRO A 79 -11.93 -3.49 8.16
C PRO A 79 -11.59 -2.24 7.37
N ILE A 80 -10.31 -2.02 7.02
CA ILE A 80 -9.90 -0.91 6.16
C ILE A 80 -10.37 -1.17 4.72
N LEU A 81 -10.13 -2.39 4.22
CA LEU A 81 -10.51 -2.81 2.88
C LEU A 81 -12.04 -2.76 2.66
N ASN A 82 -12.80 -3.28 3.63
CA ASN A 82 -14.26 -3.32 3.61
C ASN A 82 -14.87 -1.90 3.62
N ASN A 83 -14.33 -0.99 4.42
CA ASN A 83 -14.82 0.39 4.48
C ASN A 83 -14.47 1.20 3.23
N ILE A 84 -13.30 0.98 2.61
CA ILE A 84 -12.97 1.58 1.31
C ILE A 84 -13.94 1.08 0.23
N HIS A 85 -14.21 -0.22 0.19
CA HIS A 85 -15.16 -0.79 -0.76
C HIS A 85 -16.57 -0.20 -0.57
N ALA A 86 -17.04 -0.08 0.68
CA ALA A 86 -18.33 0.52 1.01
C ALA A 86 -18.40 2.02 0.64
N ALA A 87 -17.38 2.81 0.95
CA ALA A 87 -17.32 4.24 0.60
C ALA A 87 -17.24 4.48 -0.92
N THR A 88 -16.70 3.51 -1.67
CA THR A 88 -16.66 3.56 -3.14
C THR A 88 -18.00 3.15 -3.76
N ALA A 89 -18.81 2.35 -3.05
CA ALA A 89 -20.11 1.85 -3.50
C ALA A 89 -21.29 2.75 -3.08
N GLU A 90 -21.26 3.36 -1.89
CA GLU A 90 -22.33 4.21 -1.34
C GLU A 90 -21.74 5.49 -0.71
N SER A 91 -21.97 6.63 -1.38
CA SER A 91 -21.44 7.94 -0.97
C SER A 91 -22.22 8.53 0.22
N ASN A 92 -22.01 7.97 1.42
CA ASN A 92 -22.60 8.48 2.68
C ASN A 92 -21.47 9.04 3.56
N THR A 93 -21.60 10.27 4.07
CA THR A 93 -20.57 10.97 4.88
C THR A 93 -20.12 10.20 6.14
N SER A 94 -20.99 9.35 6.70
CA SER A 94 -20.68 8.47 7.82
C SER A 94 -19.65 7.38 7.48
N SER A 95 -19.61 6.90 6.24
CA SER A 95 -18.64 5.87 5.79
C SER A 95 -17.22 6.45 5.69
N LEU A 96 -17.10 7.70 5.25
CA LEU A 96 -15.82 8.39 5.11
C LEU A 96 -15.16 8.68 6.47
N GLN A 97 -15.94 9.03 7.49
CA GLN A 97 -15.40 9.27 8.83
C GLN A 97 -14.79 7.98 9.43
N SER A 98 -15.47 6.84 9.25
CA SER A 98 -14.96 5.54 9.69
C SER A 98 -13.71 5.11 8.89
N VAL A 99 -13.65 5.40 7.58
CA VAL A 99 -12.44 5.20 6.77
C VAL A 99 -11.28 6.03 7.31
N ILE A 100 -11.50 7.30 7.63
CA ILE A 100 -10.48 8.20 8.18
C ILE A 100 -9.96 7.69 9.52
N GLU A 101 -10.84 7.29 10.44
CA GLU A 101 -10.45 6.75 11.76
C GLU A 101 -9.64 5.43 11.63
N HIS A 102 -10.04 4.54 10.73
CA HIS A 102 -9.29 3.31 10.47
C HIS A 102 -7.93 3.59 9.80
N LEU A 103 -7.85 4.52 8.86
CA LEU A 103 -6.59 4.93 8.25
C LEU A 103 -5.67 5.65 9.25
N GLN A 104 -6.23 6.44 10.17
CA GLN A 104 -5.47 7.12 11.22
C GLN A 104 -4.90 6.14 12.25
N SER A 105 -5.63 5.06 12.56
CA SER A 105 -5.18 4.03 13.49
C SER A 105 -4.27 2.97 12.85
N ALA A 106 -4.30 2.81 11.52
CA ALA A 106 -3.51 1.81 10.79
C ALA A 106 -2.00 1.88 11.05
N PRO A 107 -1.32 3.06 11.04
CA PRO A 107 0.11 3.13 11.35
C PRO A 107 0.45 2.62 12.75
N THR A 108 -0.38 2.93 13.74
CA THR A 108 -0.18 2.49 15.13
C THR A 108 -0.37 0.98 15.25
N ARG A 109 -1.39 0.42 14.60
CA ARG A 109 -1.65 -1.03 14.58
C ARG A 109 -0.53 -1.78 13.86
N LEU A 110 -0.09 -1.28 12.71
CA LEU A 110 1.02 -1.86 11.96
C LEU A 110 2.33 -1.81 12.77
N LYS A 111 2.64 -0.68 13.41
CA LYS A 111 3.81 -0.56 14.30
C LYS A 111 3.78 -1.60 15.41
N LYS A 112 2.62 -1.85 16.00
CA LYS A 112 2.44 -2.85 17.06
C LYS A 112 2.71 -4.27 16.54
N ILE A 113 2.09 -4.65 15.43
CA ILE A 113 2.26 -5.99 14.83
C ILE A 113 3.72 -6.25 14.44
N ILE A 114 4.40 -5.26 13.86
CA ILE A 114 5.82 -5.36 13.51
C ILE A 114 6.67 -5.56 14.77
N LEU A 115 6.40 -4.80 15.83
CA LEU A 115 7.14 -4.91 17.08
C LEU A 115 6.95 -6.29 17.73
N GLU A 116 5.72 -6.79 17.79
CA GLU A 116 5.41 -8.10 18.36
C GLU A 116 6.08 -9.22 17.54
N SER A 117 5.99 -9.14 16.22
CA SER A 117 6.59 -10.12 15.31
C SER A 117 8.12 -10.16 15.43
N ALA A 118 8.77 -8.98 15.41
CA ALA A 118 10.22 -8.90 15.60
C ALA A 118 10.64 -9.42 16.99
N SER A 119 9.84 -9.15 18.03
CA SER A 119 10.13 -9.60 19.39
C SER A 119 10.10 -11.13 19.50
N VAL A 120 9.13 -11.80 18.85
CA VAL A 120 9.04 -13.26 18.80
C VAL A 120 10.25 -13.86 18.08
N ALA A 121 10.57 -13.39 16.88
CA ALA A 121 11.69 -13.90 16.09
C ALA A 121 13.04 -13.71 16.81
N CYS A 122 13.26 -12.54 17.41
CA CYS A 122 14.44 -12.28 18.25
C CYS A 122 14.47 -13.19 19.48
N GLY A 123 13.34 -13.36 20.18
CA GLY A 123 13.24 -14.23 21.34
C GLY A 123 13.58 -15.69 21.03
N GLN A 124 13.06 -16.22 19.93
CA GLN A 124 13.38 -17.57 19.46
C GLN A 124 14.86 -17.71 19.10
N THR A 125 15.42 -16.75 18.37
CA THR A 125 16.85 -16.71 18.01
C THR A 125 17.73 -16.71 19.26
N LEU A 126 17.42 -15.86 20.23
CA LEU A 126 18.15 -15.80 21.51
C LEU A 126 18.02 -17.09 22.31
N ALA A 127 16.85 -17.75 22.29
CA ALA A 127 16.65 -19.05 22.93
C ALA A 127 17.50 -20.14 22.28
N VAL A 128 17.58 -20.19 20.95
CA VAL A 128 18.47 -21.10 20.21
C VAL A 128 19.93 -20.86 20.61
N ILE A 129 20.37 -19.60 20.61
CA ILE A 129 21.74 -19.23 21.02
C ILE A 129 22.01 -19.67 22.46
N LYS A 130 21.07 -19.42 23.39
CA LYS A 130 21.23 -19.79 24.80
C LYS A 130 21.27 -21.30 25.01
N SER A 131 20.51 -22.05 24.23
CA SER A 131 20.50 -23.52 24.23
C SER A 131 21.86 -24.08 23.78
N LEU A 132 22.41 -23.55 22.67
CA LEU A 132 23.71 -23.97 22.13
C LEU A 132 24.89 -23.51 22.99
N TYR A 133 24.77 -22.33 23.61
CA TYR A 133 25.82 -21.72 24.43
C TYR A 133 25.29 -21.30 25.82
N PRO A 134 25.04 -22.24 26.74
CA PRO A 134 24.39 -21.95 28.03
C PRO A 134 25.14 -20.93 28.90
N LYS A 135 26.46 -20.88 28.77
CA LYS A 135 27.35 -19.97 29.51
C LYS A 135 27.44 -18.57 28.91
N LEU A 136 26.94 -18.35 27.69
CA LEU A 136 26.96 -17.04 27.05
C LEU A 136 26.03 -16.09 27.80
N ASP A 137 26.57 -14.92 28.16
CA ASP A 137 25.76 -13.82 28.68
C ASP A 137 25.12 -13.06 27.51
N LEU A 138 23.80 -12.95 27.53
CA LEU A 138 23.02 -12.30 26.48
C LEU A 138 22.61 -10.86 26.86
N GLU A 139 22.80 -10.45 28.12
CA GLU A 139 22.47 -9.10 28.59
C GLU A 139 23.08 -7.98 27.72
N PRO A 140 24.36 -8.08 27.27
CA PRO A 140 24.97 -7.03 26.45
C PRO A 140 24.25 -6.76 25.12
N ILE A 141 23.49 -7.72 24.58
CA ILE A 141 22.76 -7.55 23.31
C ILE A 141 21.74 -6.42 23.40
N THR A 142 21.18 -6.17 24.59
CA THR A 142 20.21 -5.08 24.82
C THR A 142 20.82 -3.68 24.67
N SER A 143 22.15 -3.59 24.73
CA SER A 143 22.89 -2.33 24.58
C SER A 143 23.25 -2.02 23.11
N GLY A 144 22.89 -2.91 22.18
CA GLY A 144 23.18 -2.75 20.75
C GLY A 144 24.57 -3.26 20.36
N TYR A 145 25.17 -2.66 19.33
CA TYR A 145 26.49 -3.04 18.85
C TYR A 145 27.59 -2.73 19.88
N ALA A 146 28.65 -3.53 19.86
CA ALA A 146 29.80 -3.34 20.75
C ALA A 146 30.46 -1.97 20.52
N GLU A 147 31.03 -1.41 21.58
CA GLU A 147 31.78 -0.16 21.52
C GLU A 147 32.89 -0.22 20.44
N GLY A 148 32.97 0.83 19.62
CA GLY A 148 33.91 0.90 18.49
C GLY A 148 33.40 0.26 17.19
N THR A 149 32.20 -0.31 17.17
CA THR A 149 31.54 -0.75 15.93
C THR A 149 31.04 0.49 15.17
N THR A 150 31.58 0.74 13.98
CA THR A 150 31.07 1.80 13.08
C THR A 150 29.82 1.33 12.35
N ASP A 151 29.05 2.25 11.78
CA ASP A 151 27.84 1.93 11.00
C ASP A 151 28.17 1.03 9.81
N GLU A 152 29.30 1.26 9.12
CA GLU A 152 29.76 0.41 8.03
C GLU A 152 30.05 -1.00 8.52
N LYS A 153 30.67 -1.13 9.70
CA LYS A 153 30.98 -2.43 10.27
C LYS A 153 29.71 -3.17 10.70
N ALA A 154 28.73 -2.46 11.24
CA ALA A 154 27.42 -3.02 11.56
C ALA A 154 26.72 -3.56 10.29
N LEU A 155 26.76 -2.81 9.18
CA LEU A 155 26.19 -3.25 7.90
C LEU A 155 26.91 -4.49 7.34
N GLU A 156 28.25 -4.53 7.39
CA GLU A 156 29.00 -5.73 6.99
C GLU A 156 28.64 -6.96 7.83
N LEU A 157 28.44 -6.78 9.14
CA LEU A 157 28.03 -7.87 10.03
C LEU A 157 26.61 -8.35 9.71
N LEU A 158 25.69 -7.44 9.37
CA LEU A 158 24.34 -7.79 8.92
C LEU A 158 24.38 -8.59 7.62
N ASP A 159 25.16 -8.17 6.64
CA ASP A 159 25.31 -8.88 5.35
C ASP A 159 25.85 -10.31 5.56
N GLN A 160 26.82 -10.49 6.46
CA GLN A 160 27.37 -11.81 6.79
C GLN A 160 26.34 -12.78 7.37
N VAL A 161 25.35 -12.27 8.10
CA VAL A 161 24.33 -13.10 8.76
C VAL A 161 23.00 -13.14 8.01
N ASP A 162 22.83 -12.36 6.94
CA ASP A 162 21.54 -12.20 6.23
C ASP A 162 20.96 -13.54 5.78
N GLY A 163 21.77 -14.38 5.13
CA GLY A 163 21.34 -15.70 4.70
C GLY A 163 20.94 -16.63 5.86
N MET A 164 21.62 -16.53 7.00
CA MET A 164 21.27 -17.31 8.20
C MET A 164 19.98 -16.78 8.83
N ALA A 165 19.82 -15.46 8.89
CA ALA A 165 18.63 -14.80 9.39
C ALA A 165 17.40 -15.19 8.56
N GLN A 166 17.52 -15.29 7.23
CA GLN A 166 16.45 -15.75 6.36
C GLN A 166 16.03 -17.20 6.66
N VAL A 167 16.99 -18.11 6.90
CA VAL A 167 16.69 -19.50 7.28
C VAL A 167 15.98 -19.54 8.63
N MET A 168 16.50 -18.83 9.64
CA MET A 168 15.88 -18.81 10.97
C MET A 168 14.49 -18.15 10.96
N ALA A 169 14.29 -17.13 10.13
CA ALA A 169 13.00 -16.48 9.97
C ALA A 169 11.95 -17.41 9.35
N LYS A 170 12.35 -18.33 8.46
CA LYS A 170 11.45 -19.36 7.94
C LYS A 170 10.97 -20.27 9.05
N ASP A 171 11.87 -20.82 9.87
CA ASP A 171 11.50 -21.70 10.98
C ASP A 171 10.65 -20.98 12.06
N ALA A 172 10.87 -19.67 12.25
CA ALA A 172 10.12 -18.84 13.18
C ALA A 172 8.68 -18.53 12.70
N LEU A 173 8.49 -18.37 11.39
CA LEU A 173 7.21 -18.02 10.77
C LEU A 173 6.42 -19.25 10.26
N TYR A 174 7.12 -20.35 10.02
CA TYR A 174 6.62 -21.63 9.49
C TYR A 174 7.21 -22.77 10.35
N PRO A 175 6.65 -23.05 11.52
CA PRO A 175 6.96 -24.32 12.17
C PRO A 175 6.48 -25.42 11.22
N GLU A 176 7.40 -26.24 10.69
CA GLU A 176 7.07 -27.45 9.94
C GLU A 176 6.01 -28.21 10.74
N GLU A 177 4.83 -28.42 10.15
CA GLU A 177 3.85 -29.28 10.80
C GLU A 177 4.50 -30.65 10.96
N GLU A 178 4.61 -31.13 12.19
CA GLU A 178 4.97 -32.53 12.42
C GLU A 178 3.93 -33.37 11.66
N ASP A 179 4.37 -33.94 10.54
CA ASP A 179 3.66 -34.97 9.79
C ASP A 179 3.24 -36.07 10.78
N ASN A 180 2.03 -35.95 11.31
CA ASN A 180 1.45 -36.94 12.20
C ASN A 180 1.11 -38.17 11.35
N VAL A 181 1.99 -39.17 11.45
CA VAL A 181 1.87 -40.54 10.91
C VAL A 181 0.60 -41.23 11.42
#